data_AF-A0A2C6AET9-F1
#
_entry.id   AF-A0A2C6AET9-F1
#
_cell.length_a   1.000
_cell.length_b   1.000
_cell.length_c   1.000
_cell.angle_alpha   90.00
_cell.angle_beta   90.00
_cell.angle_gamma   90.00
#
_symmetry.space_group_name_H-M   'P 1'
#
loop_
_entity.id
_entity.type
_entity.pdbx_description
1 polymer ?
#
loop_
_entity_poly.entity_id
_entity_poly.type
_entity_poly.pdbx_seq_one_letter_code
_entity_poly.pdbx_strand_id
1 'polypeptide(L)'
;MTYKPSNAATSKVAFAARNCIRTDYVQFLEVNLPRWHRDGLWHQTWPSDPTIAQGEYEKLQKAYSCVCRIDMRMGDDPIRSRMAMISLHLEYEKNYRKWKARDSGKHMATTGVGRGNASSLIDNILENTHREWDTTDTAGKAELRAKFHDRKRYGKRWWLLANALGPSILVLCSSRFAGMVRNTTVTATMIKAIAQAIQADAESMSVLDLVRPVAETLFHNHDYQRHDPQQLLRRVRGLRASQSAQGEYR
;
A
#
# COMPACT_ATOMS: atom_id res chain seq x y z
N MET A 1 20.59 -24.41 7.30
CA MET A 1 21.16 -23.79 6.09
C MET A 1 20.68 -22.36 5.97
N THR A 2 21.51 -21.40 6.35
CA THR A 2 21.24 -19.96 6.22
C THR A 2 21.58 -19.53 4.80
N TYR A 3 20.55 -19.19 4.01
CA TYR A 3 20.70 -18.65 2.66
C TYR A 3 21.41 -17.29 2.73
N LYS A 4 22.68 -17.22 2.30
CA LYS A 4 23.38 -15.94 2.09
C LYS A 4 22.83 -15.31 0.81
N PRO A 5 22.19 -14.13 0.87
CA PRO A 5 21.73 -13.45 -0.33
C PRO A 5 22.92 -13.12 -1.26
N SER A 6 22.72 -13.23 -2.57
CA SER A 6 23.75 -12.90 -3.56
C SER A 6 24.20 -11.45 -3.43
N ASN A 7 25.45 -11.15 -3.79
CA ASN A 7 26.05 -9.81 -3.66
C ASN A 7 25.15 -8.73 -4.31
N ALA A 8 24.57 -9.01 -5.49
CA ALA A 8 23.65 -8.13 -6.18
C ALA A 8 22.33 -7.88 -5.43
N ALA A 9 21.77 -8.89 -4.75
CA ALA A 9 20.57 -8.73 -3.95
C ALA A 9 20.83 -7.84 -2.73
N THR A 10 21.97 -8.03 -2.06
CA THR A 10 22.41 -7.21 -0.93
C THR A 10 22.64 -5.75 -1.34
N SER A 11 23.31 -5.51 -2.47
CA SER A 11 23.48 -4.14 -3.00
C SER A 11 22.14 -3.47 -3.31
N LYS A 12 21.18 -4.19 -3.90
CA LYS A 12 19.82 -3.67 -4.15
C LYS A 12 19.09 -3.30 -2.85
N VAL A 13 19.21 -4.13 -1.81
CA VAL A 13 18.61 -3.86 -0.50
C VAL A 13 19.21 -2.61 0.12
N ALA A 14 20.54 -2.51 0.19
CA ALA A 14 21.23 -1.35 0.74
C ALA A 14 20.91 -0.07 -0.05
N PHE A 15 20.88 -0.17 -1.38
CA PHE A 15 20.50 0.93 -2.26
C PHE A 15 19.08 1.42 -1.97
N ALA A 16 18.11 0.51 -1.86
CA ALA A 16 16.72 0.85 -1.58
C ALA A 16 16.56 1.52 -0.22
N ALA A 17 17.22 0.99 0.81
CA ALA A 17 17.14 1.52 2.17
C ALA A 17 17.67 2.96 2.23
N ARG A 18 18.85 3.22 1.65
CA ARG A 18 19.44 4.57 1.59
C ARG A 18 18.61 5.60 0.82
N ASN A 19 17.82 5.14 -0.15
CA ASN A 19 16.99 6.00 -0.99
C ASN A 19 15.51 5.88 -0.63
N CYS A 20 15.16 5.41 0.58
CA CYS A 20 13.79 5.08 0.90
C CYS A 20 12.92 6.33 1.04
N ILE A 21 13.43 7.41 1.64
CA ILE A 21 12.73 8.68 1.86
C ILE A 21 13.08 9.67 0.74
N ARG A 22 12.11 10.48 0.32
CA ARG A 22 12.31 11.58 -0.64
C ARG A 22 13.16 12.68 -0.03
N THR A 23 14.07 13.27 -0.79
CA THR A 23 15.03 14.30 -0.29
C THR A 23 14.37 15.65 0.02
N ASP A 24 13.26 15.94 -0.63
CA ASP A 24 12.45 17.15 -0.48
C ASP A 24 11.30 16.96 0.53
N TYR A 25 11.42 16.01 1.48
CA TYR A 25 10.32 15.65 2.38
C TYR A 25 9.76 16.83 3.20
N VAL A 26 10.60 17.80 3.56
CA VAL A 26 10.16 19.01 4.29
C VAL A 26 9.26 19.86 3.40
N GLN A 27 9.74 20.25 2.22
CA GLN A 27 8.98 21.04 1.26
C GLN A 27 7.69 20.32 0.87
N PHE A 28 7.77 19.02 0.67
CA PHE A 28 6.62 18.18 0.35
C PHE A 28 5.56 18.22 1.46
N LEU A 29 5.96 18.12 2.73
CA LEU A 29 5.06 18.20 3.87
C LEU A 29 4.46 19.60 4.04
N GLU A 30 5.25 20.66 3.80
CA GLU A 30 4.77 22.05 3.88
C GLU A 30 3.61 22.31 2.91
N VAL A 31 3.73 21.79 1.68
CA VAL A 31 2.70 21.94 0.66
C VAL A 31 1.46 21.10 0.98
N ASN A 32 1.64 19.88 1.52
CA ASN A 32 0.55 18.91 1.59
C ASN A 32 -0.17 18.83 2.94
N LEU A 33 0.52 19.07 4.06
CA LEU A 33 -0.09 18.95 5.40
C LEU A 33 -1.31 19.85 5.61
N PRO A 34 -1.32 21.13 5.18
CA PRO A 34 -2.51 21.97 5.35
C PRO A 34 -3.73 21.41 4.62
N ARG A 35 -3.54 20.90 3.40
CA ARG A 35 -4.59 20.25 2.61
C ARG A 35 -5.09 18.97 3.28
N TRP A 36 -4.17 18.11 3.71
CA TRP A 36 -4.51 16.85 4.37
C TRP A 36 -5.19 17.04 5.72
N HIS A 37 -4.80 18.06 6.47
CA HIS A 37 -5.47 18.43 7.72
C HIS A 37 -6.92 18.85 7.45
N ARG A 38 -7.17 19.67 6.43
CA ARG A 38 -8.52 20.16 6.12
C ARG A 38 -9.42 19.08 5.50
N ASP A 39 -8.91 18.40 4.48
CA ASP A 39 -9.73 17.59 3.57
C ASP A 39 -9.45 16.07 3.65
N GLY A 40 -8.45 15.67 4.45
CA GLY A 40 -7.94 14.30 4.47
C GLY A 40 -7.19 13.93 3.19
N LEU A 41 -6.97 12.63 3.00
CA LEU A 41 -6.33 12.08 1.80
C LEU A 41 -7.37 11.63 0.76
N TRP A 42 -8.54 11.19 1.20
CA TRP A 42 -9.46 10.42 0.35
C TRP A 42 -10.53 11.28 -0.34
N HIS A 43 -10.83 12.50 0.14
CA HIS A 43 -11.89 13.35 -0.42
C HIS A 43 -13.17 12.54 -0.77
N GLN A 44 -13.71 12.66 -2.00
CA GLN A 44 -14.85 11.91 -2.53
C GLN A 44 -14.51 10.52 -3.11
N THR A 45 -13.25 10.07 -3.04
CA THR A 45 -12.82 8.82 -3.73
C THR A 45 -13.21 7.55 -2.99
N TRP A 46 -13.51 7.63 -1.69
CA TRP A 46 -14.07 6.49 -0.98
C TRP A 46 -15.51 6.25 -1.48
N PRO A 47 -15.84 5.05 -1.99
CA PRO A 47 -17.17 4.82 -2.54
C PRO A 47 -18.23 4.88 -1.44
N SER A 48 -19.05 5.93 -1.47
CA SER A 48 -20.40 5.94 -0.91
C SER A 48 -21.42 5.36 -1.91
N ASP A 49 -20.95 4.64 -2.93
CA ASP A 49 -21.77 4.29 -4.10
C ASP A 49 -22.91 3.35 -3.69
N PRO A 50 -24.18 3.82 -3.75
CA PRO A 50 -25.33 3.04 -3.31
C PRO A 50 -25.59 1.82 -4.21
N THR A 51 -24.94 1.71 -5.36
CA THR A 51 -25.07 0.55 -6.27
C THR A 51 -24.21 -0.64 -5.88
N ILE A 52 -23.29 -0.50 -4.92
CA ILE A 52 -22.53 -1.67 -4.42
C ILE A 52 -23.48 -2.47 -3.54
N ALA A 53 -23.93 -3.61 -4.06
CA ALA A 53 -24.79 -4.54 -3.35
C ALA A 53 -24.24 -4.83 -1.93
N GLN A 54 -25.14 -4.90 -0.94
CA GLN A 54 -24.84 -5.40 0.41
C GLN A 54 -24.57 -6.91 0.33
N GLY A 55 -23.42 -7.27 -0.22
CA GLY A 55 -22.98 -8.64 -0.43
C GLY A 55 -21.94 -9.07 0.59
N GLU A 56 -21.69 -10.38 0.64
CA GLU A 56 -20.70 -11.00 1.52
C GLU A 56 -19.30 -10.38 1.40
N TYR A 57 -18.95 -9.86 0.23
CA TYR A 57 -17.63 -9.31 -0.10
C TYR A 57 -17.62 -7.78 -0.31
N GLU A 58 -18.63 -7.07 0.19
CA GLU A 58 -18.83 -5.62 -0.02
C GLU A 58 -17.55 -4.79 0.23
N LYS A 59 -16.84 -5.04 1.34
CA LYS A 59 -15.61 -4.30 1.68
C LYS A 59 -14.48 -4.54 0.69
N LEU A 60 -14.34 -5.78 0.20
CA LEU A 60 -13.35 -6.13 -0.81
C LEU A 60 -13.69 -5.49 -2.16
N GLN A 61 -14.97 -5.49 -2.54
CA GLN A 61 -15.44 -4.84 -3.75
C GLN A 61 -15.24 -3.31 -3.70
N LYS A 62 -15.56 -2.68 -2.56
CA LYS A 62 -15.29 -1.25 -2.32
C LYS A 62 -13.80 -0.93 -2.44
N ALA A 63 -12.94 -1.75 -1.83
CA ALA A 63 -11.49 -1.57 -1.93
C ALA A 63 -10.99 -1.69 -3.36
N TYR A 64 -11.45 -2.69 -4.12
CA TYR A 64 -11.07 -2.86 -5.53
C TYR A 64 -11.60 -1.73 -6.43
N SER A 65 -12.86 -1.32 -6.22
CA SER A 65 -13.47 -0.18 -6.92
C SER A 65 -12.71 1.12 -6.66
N CYS A 66 -12.26 1.34 -5.42
CA CYS A 66 -11.42 2.48 -5.05
C CYS A 66 -10.10 2.48 -5.85
N VAL A 67 -9.41 1.34 -5.96
CA VAL A 67 -8.19 1.23 -6.79
C VAL A 67 -8.49 1.54 -8.26
N CYS A 68 -9.58 1.00 -8.82
CA CYS A 68 -9.95 1.27 -10.21
C CYS A 68 -10.28 2.76 -10.45
N ARG A 69 -10.98 3.42 -9.52
CA ARG A 69 -11.28 4.85 -9.61
C ARG A 69 -10.03 5.71 -9.57
N ILE A 70 -9.08 5.38 -8.71
CA ILE A 70 -7.79 6.09 -8.63
C ILE A 70 -7.02 5.93 -9.96
N ASP A 71 -6.95 4.71 -10.49
CA ASP A 71 -6.27 4.43 -11.75
C ASP A 71 -6.93 5.16 -12.95
N MET A 72 -8.26 5.29 -12.99
CA MET A 72 -9.00 5.91 -14.11
C MET A 72 -9.10 7.43 -14.04
N ARG A 73 -9.32 8.01 -12.85
CA ARG A 73 -9.68 9.44 -12.70
C ARG A 73 -8.54 10.30 -12.18
N MET A 74 -7.53 9.69 -11.58
CA MET A 74 -6.53 10.40 -10.78
C MET A 74 -5.11 9.95 -11.14
N GLY A 75 -4.81 9.84 -12.44
CA GLY A 75 -3.43 9.67 -12.90
C GLY A 75 -2.50 10.54 -12.05
N ASP A 76 -1.59 9.89 -11.32
CA ASP A 76 -0.60 10.50 -10.43
C ASP A 76 -1.03 10.97 -9.01
N ASP A 77 -1.95 10.27 -8.30
CA ASP A 77 -1.88 10.24 -6.82
C ASP A 77 -1.20 8.95 -6.30
N PRO A 78 0.14 8.93 -6.23
CA PRO A 78 0.87 7.75 -5.81
C PRO A 78 0.62 7.37 -4.36
N ILE A 79 0.25 8.31 -3.47
CA ILE A 79 -0.01 8.00 -2.05
C ILE A 79 -1.33 7.24 -1.94
N ARG A 80 -2.42 7.79 -2.48
CA ARG A 80 -3.73 7.12 -2.51
C ARG A 80 -3.65 5.76 -3.17
N SER A 81 -2.96 5.65 -4.31
CA SER A 81 -2.77 4.38 -5.03
C SER A 81 -2.13 3.32 -4.13
N ARG A 82 -1.05 3.65 -3.42
CA ARG A 82 -0.38 2.73 -2.49
C ARG A 82 -1.29 2.29 -1.36
N MET A 83 -1.97 3.24 -0.73
CA MET A 83 -2.88 2.97 0.39
C MET A 83 -4.07 2.11 -0.06
N ALA A 84 -4.67 2.41 -1.21
CA ALA A 84 -5.81 1.68 -1.76
C ALA A 84 -5.44 0.23 -2.10
N MET A 85 -4.26 0.01 -2.68
CA MET A 85 -3.76 -1.34 -2.93
C MET A 85 -3.52 -2.13 -1.64
N ILE A 86 -3.04 -1.49 -0.57
CA ILE A 86 -2.93 -2.14 0.75
C ILE A 86 -4.32 -2.53 1.27
N SER A 87 -5.30 -1.62 1.21
CA SER A 87 -6.68 -1.91 1.62
C SER A 87 -7.28 -3.09 0.84
N LEU A 88 -7.06 -3.14 -0.49
CA LEU A 88 -7.43 -4.27 -1.34
C LEU A 88 -6.79 -5.58 -0.86
N HIS A 89 -5.48 -5.56 -0.57
CA HIS A 89 -4.77 -6.73 -0.07
C HIS A 89 -5.32 -7.22 1.28
N LEU A 90 -5.53 -6.31 2.23
CA LEU A 90 -6.01 -6.63 3.58
C LEU A 90 -7.42 -7.21 3.56
N GLU A 91 -8.34 -6.60 2.80
CA GLU A 91 -9.69 -7.14 2.65
C GLU A 91 -9.70 -8.47 1.91
N TYR A 92 -8.82 -8.67 0.92
CA TYR A 92 -8.68 -9.98 0.26
C TYR A 92 -8.23 -11.05 1.26
N GLU A 93 -7.18 -10.78 2.04
CA GLU A 93 -6.66 -11.72 3.05
C GLU A 93 -7.71 -12.06 4.10
N LYS A 94 -8.48 -11.06 4.56
CA LYS A 94 -9.57 -11.26 5.52
C LYS A 94 -10.65 -12.18 4.97
N ASN A 95 -11.11 -11.95 3.74
CA ASN A 95 -12.13 -12.78 3.10
C ASN A 95 -11.60 -14.18 2.79
N TYR A 96 -10.35 -14.31 2.34
CA TYR A 96 -9.70 -15.59 2.11
C TYR A 96 -9.56 -16.41 3.39
N ARG A 97 -9.22 -15.79 4.54
CA ARG A 97 -9.16 -16.49 5.85
C ARG A 97 -10.53 -16.93 6.32
N LYS A 98 -11.56 -16.07 6.21
CA LYS A 98 -12.95 -16.43 6.53
C LYS A 98 -13.41 -17.63 5.70
N TRP A 99 -13.11 -17.62 4.41
CA TRP A 99 -13.40 -18.74 3.51
C TRP A 99 -12.69 -20.02 3.97
N LYS A 100 -11.37 -19.97 4.17
CA LYS A 100 -10.59 -21.14 4.59
C LYS A 100 -11.12 -21.73 5.90
N ALA A 101 -11.53 -20.89 6.85
CA ALA A 101 -12.11 -21.34 8.12
C ALA A 101 -13.46 -22.07 7.95
N ARG A 102 -14.28 -21.68 6.97
CA ARG A 102 -15.56 -22.35 6.66
C ARG A 102 -15.37 -23.67 5.93
N ASP A 103 -14.35 -23.75 5.08
CA ASP A 103 -14.04 -24.95 4.29
C ASP A 103 -13.47 -26.08 5.17
N SER A 104 -12.66 -25.74 6.19
CA SER A 104 -12.14 -26.69 7.19
C SER A 104 -13.23 -27.42 7.99
N GLY A 105 -14.48 -26.95 7.97
CA GLY A 105 -15.62 -27.55 8.67
C GLY A 105 -16.51 -28.44 7.79
N LYS A 106 -16.27 -28.52 6.48
CA LYS A 106 -17.05 -29.34 5.55
C LYS A 106 -16.15 -30.38 4.88
N HIS A 107 -16.13 -31.60 5.41
CA HIS A 107 -15.74 -32.77 4.62
C HIS A 107 -16.78 -32.99 3.52
N MET A 108 -16.57 -32.43 2.32
CA MET A 108 -17.32 -32.83 1.13
C MET A 108 -16.44 -32.81 -0.13
N ALA A 109 -16.27 -34.02 -0.68
CA ALA A 109 -16.13 -34.41 -2.08
C ALA A 109 -15.42 -33.45 -3.06
N THR A 110 -14.18 -33.81 -3.35
CA THR A 110 -13.55 -33.85 -4.69
C THR A 110 -14.25 -33.08 -5.82
N THR A 111 -13.95 -31.78 -5.94
CA THR A 111 -13.76 -31.13 -7.24
C THR A 111 -12.56 -30.19 -7.15
N GLY A 112 -11.46 -30.56 -7.81
CA GLY A 112 -10.34 -29.68 -8.18
C GLY A 112 -9.63 -28.93 -7.05
N VAL A 113 -8.51 -29.49 -6.57
CA VAL A 113 -7.56 -28.86 -5.66
C VAL A 113 -7.24 -27.40 -6.06
N GLY A 114 -7.65 -26.45 -5.22
CA GLY A 114 -6.99 -25.14 -5.03
C GLY A 114 -7.23 -24.01 -6.06
N ARG A 115 -7.87 -24.24 -7.20
CA ARG A 115 -8.01 -23.22 -8.27
C ARG A 115 -9.41 -22.66 -8.52
N GLY A 116 -10.47 -23.40 -8.18
CA GLY A 116 -11.85 -23.01 -8.49
C GLY A 116 -12.32 -21.78 -7.69
N ASN A 117 -12.31 -21.85 -6.37
CA ASN A 117 -13.06 -20.90 -5.54
C ASN A 117 -12.39 -19.54 -5.34
N ALA A 118 -11.06 -19.46 -5.32
CA ALA A 118 -10.35 -18.17 -5.28
C ALA A 118 -10.51 -17.40 -6.59
N SER A 119 -10.59 -18.12 -7.72
CA SER A 119 -10.89 -17.53 -9.02
C SER A 119 -12.34 -17.07 -9.07
N SER A 120 -13.29 -17.88 -8.57
CA SER A 120 -14.71 -17.47 -8.46
C SER A 120 -14.92 -16.24 -7.58
N LEU A 121 -14.18 -16.11 -6.47
CA LEU A 121 -14.22 -14.90 -5.64
C LEU A 121 -13.77 -13.67 -6.44
N ILE A 122 -12.65 -13.77 -7.15
CA ILE A 122 -12.12 -12.66 -7.96
C ILE A 122 -13.09 -12.34 -9.08
N ASP A 123 -13.63 -13.34 -9.76
CA ASP A 123 -14.60 -13.16 -10.85
C ASP A 123 -15.86 -12.45 -10.37
N ASN A 124 -16.40 -12.85 -9.21
CA ASN A 124 -17.54 -12.18 -8.60
C ASN A 124 -17.22 -10.70 -8.28
N ILE A 125 -16.02 -10.40 -7.77
CA ILE A 125 -15.62 -9.00 -7.52
C ILE A 125 -15.48 -8.22 -8.84
N LEU A 126 -14.91 -8.83 -9.88
CA LEU A 126 -14.72 -8.20 -11.18
C LEU A 126 -16.07 -7.93 -11.86
N GLU A 127 -16.96 -8.91 -11.90
CA GLU A 127 -18.33 -8.81 -12.41
C GLU A 127 -19.10 -7.67 -11.75
N ASN A 128 -19.04 -7.59 -10.42
CA ASN A 128 -19.73 -6.53 -9.68
C ASN A 128 -19.05 -5.16 -9.74
N THR A 129 -17.85 -5.06 -10.32
CA THR A 129 -17.11 -3.78 -10.44
C THR A 129 -17.14 -3.23 -11.87
N HIS A 130 -17.12 -4.10 -12.88
CA HIS A 130 -17.04 -3.73 -14.30
C HIS A 130 -18.37 -4.00 -14.98
N ARG A 131 -19.06 -2.95 -15.43
CA ARG A 131 -20.42 -3.06 -16.02
C ARG A 131 -20.42 -3.87 -17.32
N GLU A 132 -19.30 -3.85 -18.02
CA GLU A 132 -19.06 -4.52 -19.29
C GLU A 132 -18.68 -6.00 -19.14
N TRP A 133 -18.62 -6.54 -17.91
CA TRP A 133 -18.13 -7.89 -17.64
C TRP A 133 -18.81 -8.96 -18.49
N ASP A 134 -20.15 -8.93 -18.61
CA ASP A 134 -20.90 -9.94 -19.36
C ASP A 134 -20.60 -9.88 -20.87
N THR A 135 -20.32 -8.69 -21.38
CA THR A 135 -19.98 -8.43 -22.77
C THR A 135 -18.48 -8.55 -23.07
N THR A 136 -17.63 -8.67 -22.03
CA THR A 136 -16.18 -8.79 -22.18
C THR A 136 -15.80 -10.20 -22.60
N ASP A 137 -14.97 -10.30 -23.63
CA ASP A 137 -14.47 -11.56 -24.14
C ASP A 137 -13.49 -12.24 -23.16
N THR A 138 -13.07 -13.46 -23.50
CA THR A 138 -12.17 -14.24 -22.62
C THR A 138 -10.84 -13.53 -22.40
N ALA A 139 -10.31 -12.83 -23.41
CA ALA A 139 -9.05 -12.10 -23.33
C ALA A 139 -9.15 -10.91 -22.37
N GLY A 140 -10.19 -10.09 -22.50
CA GLY A 140 -10.45 -8.96 -21.61
C GLY A 140 -10.69 -9.40 -20.16
N LYS A 141 -11.44 -10.49 -19.95
CA LYS A 141 -11.61 -11.08 -18.61
C LYS A 141 -10.28 -11.54 -18.01
N ALA A 142 -9.40 -12.14 -18.82
CA ALA A 142 -8.06 -12.54 -18.38
C ALA A 142 -7.20 -11.31 -18.00
N GLU A 143 -7.30 -10.22 -18.75
CA GLU A 143 -6.60 -8.96 -18.46
C GLU A 143 -7.08 -8.33 -17.13
N LEU A 144 -8.41 -8.29 -16.90
CA LEU A 144 -8.99 -7.78 -15.65
C LEU A 144 -8.51 -8.58 -14.42
N ARG A 145 -8.45 -9.92 -14.55
CA ARG A 145 -7.85 -10.79 -13.51
C ARG A 145 -6.38 -10.49 -13.30
N ALA A 146 -5.59 -10.35 -14.36
CA ALA A 146 -4.17 -10.02 -14.26
C ALA A 146 -3.97 -8.68 -13.53
N LYS A 147 -4.75 -7.65 -13.87
CA LYS A 147 -4.75 -6.35 -13.19
C LYS A 147 -5.10 -6.48 -11.70
N PHE A 148 -6.14 -7.27 -11.37
CA PHE A 148 -6.49 -7.55 -9.97
C PHE A 148 -5.32 -8.19 -9.21
N HIS A 149 -4.72 -9.23 -9.79
CA HIS A 149 -3.59 -9.94 -9.17
C HIS A 149 -2.37 -9.03 -8.98
N ASP A 150 -2.05 -8.18 -9.95
CA ASP A 150 -0.96 -7.23 -9.85
C ASP A 150 -1.20 -6.18 -8.77
N ARG A 151 -2.39 -5.56 -8.75
CA ARG A 151 -2.80 -4.61 -7.69
C ARG A 151 -2.72 -5.24 -6.31
N LYS A 152 -3.23 -6.47 -6.15
CA LYS A 152 -3.11 -7.24 -4.90
C LYS A 152 -1.66 -7.53 -4.54
N ARG A 153 -0.83 -7.94 -5.51
CA ARG A 153 0.60 -8.23 -5.30
C ARG A 153 1.33 -6.98 -4.82
N TYR A 154 1.11 -5.83 -5.45
CA TYR A 154 1.72 -4.58 -5.03
C TYR A 154 1.21 -4.12 -3.67
N GLY A 155 -0.09 -4.27 -3.40
CA GLY A 155 -0.69 -4.04 -2.08
C GLY A 155 -0.01 -4.84 -0.97
N LYS A 156 0.22 -6.14 -1.19
CA LYS A 156 0.97 -6.99 -0.26
C LYS A 156 2.38 -6.48 0.00
N ARG A 157 3.09 -6.04 -1.05
CA ARG A 157 4.48 -5.55 -0.92
C ARG A 157 4.53 -4.24 -0.14
N TRP A 158 3.62 -3.32 -0.40
CA TRP A 158 3.48 -2.09 0.38
C TRP A 158 3.07 -2.36 1.82
N TRP A 159 2.17 -3.32 2.04
CA TRP A 159 1.77 -3.73 3.38
C TRP A 159 2.95 -4.28 4.19
N LEU A 160 3.82 -5.11 3.60
CA LEU A 160 5.02 -5.61 4.29
C LEU A 160 5.92 -4.46 4.79
N LEU A 161 6.04 -3.38 4.02
CA LEU A 161 6.82 -2.20 4.41
C LEU A 161 6.09 -1.38 5.47
N ALA A 162 4.83 -1.03 5.22
CA ALA A 162 4.03 -0.21 6.13
C ALA A 162 3.80 -0.89 7.49
N ASN A 163 3.68 -2.22 7.53
CA ASN A 163 3.55 -2.99 8.75
C ASN A 163 4.84 -3.00 9.59
N ALA A 164 6.01 -2.84 8.96
CA ALA A 164 7.29 -2.78 9.65
C ALA A 164 7.72 -1.35 10.02
N LEU A 165 7.44 -0.37 9.14
CA LEU A 165 7.94 1.00 9.22
C LEU A 165 6.87 2.01 9.68
N GLY A 166 5.61 1.59 9.69
CA GLY A 166 4.45 2.47 9.79
C GLY A 166 4.01 3.05 8.43
N PRO A 167 2.81 3.65 8.35
CA PRO A 167 2.25 4.16 7.11
C PRO A 167 2.94 5.43 6.59
N SER A 168 3.81 6.08 7.36
CA SER A 168 4.60 7.24 6.91
C SER A 168 5.48 6.93 5.70
N ILE A 169 5.91 5.67 5.51
CA ILE A 169 6.62 5.23 4.29
C ILE A 169 5.74 5.34 3.04
N LEU A 170 4.42 5.21 3.17
CA LEU A 170 3.46 5.38 2.07
C LEU A 170 3.28 6.86 1.69
N VAL A 171 3.75 7.78 2.51
CA VAL A 171 3.65 9.22 2.29
C VAL A 171 5.00 9.77 1.80
N LEU A 172 6.07 9.42 2.51
CA LEU A 172 7.39 10.04 2.35
C LEU A 172 8.34 9.30 1.42
N CYS A 173 7.99 8.10 0.92
CA CYS A 173 8.98 7.39 0.13
C CYS A 173 9.36 8.12 -1.16
N SER A 174 10.60 7.96 -1.60
CA SER A 174 11.06 8.48 -2.89
C SER A 174 10.37 7.76 -4.05
N SER A 175 10.29 8.42 -5.21
CA SER A 175 9.81 7.80 -6.45
C SER A 175 10.66 6.60 -6.86
N ARG A 176 11.99 6.68 -6.63
CA ARG A 176 12.93 5.60 -6.90
C ARG A 176 12.65 4.37 -6.03
N PHE A 177 12.42 4.57 -4.74
CA PHE A 177 12.02 3.50 -3.84
C PHE A 177 10.70 2.88 -4.26
N ALA A 178 9.69 3.69 -4.59
CA ALA A 178 8.41 3.22 -5.09
C ALA A 178 8.55 2.36 -6.37
N GLY A 179 9.42 2.77 -7.30
CA GLY A 179 9.76 2.00 -8.49
C GLY A 179 10.34 0.62 -8.16
N MET A 180 11.20 0.52 -7.14
CA MET A 180 11.74 -0.77 -6.68
C MET A 180 10.68 -1.67 -6.05
N VAL A 181 9.73 -1.11 -5.31
CA VAL A 181 8.60 -1.87 -4.73
C VAL A 181 7.65 -2.37 -5.81
N ARG A 182 7.58 -1.69 -6.97
CA ARG A 182 6.83 -2.18 -8.15
C ARG A 182 7.62 -3.22 -8.95
N ASN A 183 8.95 -3.17 -8.96
CA ASN A 183 9.77 -4.08 -9.75
C ASN A 183 9.59 -5.54 -9.31
N THR A 184 9.14 -6.41 -10.22
CA THR A 184 8.85 -7.84 -9.94
C THR A 184 10.10 -8.69 -9.69
N THR A 185 11.28 -8.22 -10.10
CA THR A 185 12.56 -8.88 -9.78
C THR A 185 12.96 -8.73 -8.32
N VAL A 186 12.37 -7.76 -7.60
CA VAL A 186 12.56 -7.60 -6.15
C VAL A 186 11.59 -8.54 -5.43
N THR A 187 12.14 -9.57 -4.81
CA THR A 187 11.34 -10.63 -4.17
C THR A 187 10.73 -10.17 -2.84
N ALA A 188 9.75 -10.92 -2.32
CA ALA A 188 9.18 -10.64 -1.01
C ALA A 188 10.23 -10.69 0.12
N THR A 189 11.21 -11.59 0.02
CA THR A 189 12.35 -11.67 0.95
C THR A 189 13.19 -10.40 0.90
N MET A 190 13.46 -9.87 -0.30
CA MET A 190 14.15 -8.59 -0.44
C MET A 190 13.35 -7.43 0.15
N ILE A 191 12.02 -7.39 -0.03
CA ILE A 191 11.16 -6.36 0.60
C ILE A 191 11.28 -6.40 2.13
N LYS A 192 11.30 -7.59 2.74
CA LYS A 192 11.51 -7.73 4.19
C LYS A 192 12.91 -7.27 4.62
N ALA A 193 13.95 -7.65 3.87
CA ALA A 193 15.32 -7.21 4.13
C ALA A 193 15.48 -5.68 4.01
N ILE A 194 14.79 -5.07 3.04
CA ILE A 194 14.71 -3.61 2.90
C ILE A 194 14.05 -2.99 4.13
N ALA A 195 12.92 -3.53 4.59
CA ALA A 195 12.25 -3.04 5.80
C ALA A 195 13.20 -3.10 7.01
N GLN A 196 13.89 -4.22 7.21
CA GLN A 196 14.85 -4.41 8.30
C GLN A 196 16.03 -3.42 8.21
N ALA A 197 16.56 -3.20 7.00
CA ALA A 197 17.64 -2.25 6.78
C ALA A 197 17.21 -0.80 7.08
N ILE A 198 15.97 -0.41 6.74
CA ILE A 198 15.42 0.90 7.07
C ILE A 198 15.15 1.01 8.57
N GLN A 199 14.62 -0.02 9.21
CA GLN A 199 14.42 -0.04 10.68
C GLN A 199 15.72 0.15 11.46
N ALA A 200 16.83 -0.38 10.93
CA ALA A 200 18.16 -0.22 11.53
C ALA A 200 18.78 1.16 11.28
N ASP A 201 18.24 1.94 10.34
CA ASP A 201 18.71 3.30 10.05
C ASP A 201 17.97 4.32 10.92
N ALA A 202 18.62 4.75 11.99
CA ALA A 202 18.05 5.68 12.97
C ALA A 202 17.61 7.02 12.33
N GLU A 203 18.34 7.47 11.31
CA GLU A 203 18.01 8.70 10.59
C GLU A 203 16.66 8.57 9.87
N SER A 204 16.51 7.55 9.03
CA SER A 204 15.24 7.27 8.34
C SER A 204 14.09 7.05 9.33
N MET A 205 14.32 6.25 10.37
CA MET A 205 13.27 5.96 11.35
C MET A 205 12.82 7.21 12.12
N SER A 206 13.74 8.11 12.48
CA SER A 206 13.38 9.36 13.16
C SER A 206 12.41 10.22 12.34
N VAL A 207 12.59 10.28 11.01
CA VAL A 207 11.70 11.00 10.09
C VAL A 207 10.36 10.27 9.96
N LEU A 208 10.39 8.95 9.79
CA LEU A 208 9.18 8.13 9.63
C LEU A 208 8.31 8.13 10.89
N ASP A 209 8.92 8.05 12.08
CA ASP A 209 8.23 8.06 13.37
C ASP A 209 7.56 9.42 13.61
N LEU A 210 8.23 10.51 13.24
CA LEU A 210 7.70 11.86 13.42
C LEU A 210 6.41 12.09 12.62
N VAL A 211 6.32 11.54 11.41
CA VAL A 211 5.16 11.71 10.51
C VAL A 211 4.11 10.59 10.69
N ARG A 212 4.47 9.50 11.39
CA ARG A 212 3.60 8.32 11.58
C ARG A 212 2.18 8.67 12.06
N PRO A 213 1.96 9.50 13.10
CA PRO A 213 0.61 9.75 13.61
C PRO A 213 -0.32 10.35 12.54
N VAL A 214 0.18 11.31 11.76
CA VAL A 214 -0.58 11.91 10.65
C VAL A 214 -0.81 10.90 9.54
N ALA A 215 0.20 10.11 9.19
CA ALA A 215 0.06 9.09 8.15
C ALA A 215 -0.96 8.00 8.53
N GLU A 216 -1.06 7.64 9.82
CA GLU A 216 -2.04 6.69 10.34
C GLU A 216 -3.47 7.22 10.22
N THR A 217 -3.72 8.45 10.65
CA THR A 217 -5.05 9.08 10.55
C THR A 217 -5.47 9.32 9.11
N LEU A 218 -4.54 9.69 8.23
CA LEU A 218 -4.78 9.78 6.79
C LEU A 218 -5.08 8.41 6.16
N PHE A 219 -4.36 7.36 6.54
CA PHE A 219 -4.60 6.01 6.03
C PHE A 219 -5.99 5.50 6.39
N HIS A 220 -6.42 5.70 7.64
CA HIS A 220 -7.75 5.28 8.13
C HIS A 220 -8.86 6.27 7.78
N ASN A 221 -8.54 7.42 7.18
CA ASN A 221 -9.48 8.48 6.85
C ASN A 221 -10.28 8.99 8.07
N HIS A 222 -9.64 9.07 9.23
CA HIS A 222 -10.29 9.45 10.49
C HIS A 222 -9.34 10.25 11.37
N ASP A 223 -9.85 11.25 12.09
CA ASP A 223 -9.11 12.09 13.05
C ASP A 223 -7.88 12.85 12.52
N TYR A 224 -7.68 12.95 11.20
CA TYR A 224 -6.54 13.67 10.62
C TYR A 224 -6.50 15.17 10.95
N GLN A 225 -7.66 15.75 11.28
CA GLN A 225 -7.81 17.14 11.76
C GLN A 225 -7.24 17.37 13.17
N ARG A 226 -6.96 16.32 13.96
CA ARG A 226 -6.46 16.49 15.34
C ARG A 226 -4.98 16.88 15.41
N HIS A 227 -4.25 16.74 14.30
CA HIS A 227 -2.83 17.03 14.26
C HIS A 227 -2.60 18.49 13.89
N ASP A 228 -1.77 19.19 14.67
CA ASP A 228 -1.29 20.54 14.35
C ASP A 228 -0.21 20.47 13.24
N PRO A 229 -0.51 20.94 12.01
CA PRO A 229 0.45 20.92 10.91
C PRO A 229 1.69 21.77 11.19
N GLN A 230 1.53 22.90 11.89
CA GLN A 230 2.63 23.84 12.17
C GLN A 230 3.57 23.27 13.22
N GLN A 231 3.05 22.62 14.26
CA GLN A 231 3.87 21.92 15.24
C GLN A 231 4.67 20.79 14.57
N LEU A 232 4.04 19.98 13.72
CA LEU A 232 4.73 18.91 12.99
C LEU A 232 5.84 19.47 12.09
N LEU A 233 5.54 20.51 11.30
CA LEU A 233 6.51 21.15 10.41
C LEU A 233 7.71 21.73 11.18
N ARG A 234 7.49 22.36 12.34
CA ARG A 234 8.59 22.83 13.20
C ARG A 234 9.51 21.70 13.63
N ARG A 235 8.95 20.56 14.06
CA ARG A 235 9.74 19.38 14.47
C ARG A 235 10.49 18.77 13.29
N VAL A 236 9.86 18.69 12.13
CA VAL A 236 10.45 18.15 10.89
C VAL A 236 11.64 19.00 10.45
N ARG A 237 11.50 20.34 10.47
CA ARG A 237 12.60 21.26 10.15
C ARG A 237 13.75 21.15 11.16
N GLY A 238 13.43 21.09 12.45
CA GLY A 238 14.42 20.89 13.51
C GLY A 238 15.23 19.60 13.33
N LEU A 239 14.55 18.49 13.03
CA LEU A 239 15.20 17.21 12.75
C LEU A 239 16.17 17.29 11.56
N ARG A 240 15.74 17.90 10.45
CA ARG A 240 16.58 18.08 9.25
C ARG A 240 17.81 18.93 9.53
N ALA A 241 17.67 19.98 10.33
CA ALA A 241 18.79 20.85 10.71
C ALA A 241 19.83 20.07 11.53
N SER A 242 19.38 19.27 12.51
CA SER A 242 20.27 18.43 13.33
C SER A 242 21.00 17.37 12.49
N GLN A 243 20.33 16.76 11.51
CA GLN A 243 20.95 15.78 10.60
C GLN A 243 22.02 16.44 9.72
N SER A 244 21.75 17.65 9.22
CA SER A 244 22.68 18.40 8.37
C SER A 244 23.94 18.80 9.15
N ALA A 245 23.78 19.27 10.39
CA ALA A 245 24.90 19.58 11.27
C ALA A 245 25.76 18.34 11.59
N GLN A 246 25.17 17.17 11.82
CA GLN A 246 25.93 15.93 12.09
C GLN A 246 26.69 15.40 10.86
N GLY A 247 26.22 15.73 9.65
CA GLY A 247 26.88 15.37 8.40
C GLY A 247 28.12 16.20 8.08
N GLU A 248 28.23 17.42 8.61
CA GLU A 248 29.40 18.29 8.43
C GLU A 248 30.58 17.94 9.34
N TYR A 249 30.37 17.11 10.38
CA TYR A 249 31.39 16.66 11.32
C TYR A 249 31.86 15.20 11.10
N ARG A 250 31.50 14.57 9.98
CA ARG A 250 31.95 13.20 9.59
C ARG A 250 32.75 13.24 8.31
#